data_AF-A0A9E4STX4-F1
#
_entry.id   AF-A0A9E4STX4-F1
#
_cell.length_a   1.000
_cell.length_b   1.000
_cell.length_c   1.000
_cell.angle_alpha   90.00
_cell.angle_beta   90.00
_cell.angle_gamma   90.00
#
_symmetry.space_group_name_H-M   'P 1'
#
loop_
_entity.id
_entity.type
_entity.pdbx_description
1 polymer ?
#
loop_
_entity_poly.entity_id
_entity_poly.type
_entity_poly.pdbx_seq_one_letter_code
_entity_poly.pdbx_strand_id
1 'polypeptide(L)' 'NVPDEFTPEEIAGWSTVSDTPMGKLGHLGPVLGLSETSPRWARPSVPLGHHDPVWPERSK' A
#
# COMPACT_ATOMS: atom_id res chain seq x y z
N ASN A 1 1.09 5.12 -19.54
CA ASN A 1 1.09 6.51 -20.02
C ASN A 1 0.76 7.39 -18.84
N VAL A 2 1.76 8.06 -18.29
CA VAL A 2 1.57 9.10 -17.28
C VAL A 2 1.05 10.33 -18.04
N PRO A 3 -0.03 10.99 -17.59
CA PRO A 3 -0.43 12.27 -18.19
C PRO A 3 0.73 13.26 -18.15
N ASP A 4 0.97 13.99 -19.24
CA ASP A 4 2.12 14.92 -19.37
C ASP A 4 2.16 16.02 -18.29
N GLU A 5 1.09 16.15 -17.51
CA GLU A 5 0.96 17.11 -16.41
C GLU A 5 1.75 16.72 -15.14
N PHE A 6 2.21 15.47 -15.00
CA PHE A 6 2.95 15.01 -13.81
C PHE A 6 4.37 14.56 -14.14
N THR A 7 5.34 15.12 -13.42
CA THR A 7 6.74 14.70 -13.52
C THR A 7 6.96 13.32 -12.86
N PRO A 8 7.99 12.57 -13.29
CA PRO A 8 8.38 11.33 -12.62
C PRO A 8 8.69 11.53 -11.13
N GLU A 9 9.28 12.66 -10.77
CA GLU A 9 9.62 13.03 -9.39
C GLU A 9 8.37 13.25 -8.53
N GLU A 10 7.32 13.90 -9.08
CA GLU A 10 6.03 14.05 -8.38
C GLU A 10 5.37 12.70 -8.13
N ILE A 11 5.35 11.82 -9.14
CA ILE A 11 4.81 10.46 -8.96
C ILE A 11 5.61 9.68 -7.93
N ALA A 12 6.94 9.81 -7.94
CA ALA A 12 7.80 9.17 -6.96
C ALA A 12 7.48 9.66 -5.54
N GLY A 13 7.16 10.95 -5.37
CA GLY A 13 6.73 11.53 -4.09
C GLY A 13 5.39 11.01 -3.57
N TRP A 14 4.49 10.60 -4.47
CA TRP A 14 3.20 9.97 -4.09
C TRP A 14 3.26 8.44 -4.03
N SER A 15 4.36 7.85 -4.49
CA SER A 15 4.53 6.41 -4.57
C SER A 15 5.18 5.85 -3.31
N THR A 16 4.97 4.56 -3.08
CA THR A 16 5.60 3.79 -2.02
C THR A 16 5.94 2.40 -2.54
N VAL A 17 6.75 1.67 -1.78
CA VAL A 17 7.17 0.31 -2.10
C VAL A 17 6.83 -0.59 -0.92
N SER A 18 6.13 -1.67 -1.19
CA SER A 18 5.86 -2.72 -0.21
C SER A 18 6.62 -3.99 -0.58
N ASP A 19 7.26 -4.61 0.41
CA ASP A 19 7.76 -5.97 0.27
C ASP A 19 6.59 -6.95 0.35
N THR A 20 6.41 -7.74 -0.70
CA THR A 20 5.38 -8.76 -0.78
C THR A 20 6.04 -10.14 -0.90
N PRO A 21 5.33 -11.24 -0.63
CA PRO A 21 5.85 -12.58 -0.91
C PRO A 21 6.24 -12.81 -2.38
N MET A 22 5.72 -11.99 -3.31
CA MET A 22 6.03 -12.05 -4.74
C MET A 22 7.16 -11.08 -5.15
N GLY A 23 7.82 -10.43 -4.19
CA GLY A 23 8.87 -9.42 -4.42
C GLY A 23 8.40 -8.00 -4.11
N LYS A 24 9.13 -7.00 -4.62
CA LYS A 24 8.83 -5.58 -4.38
C LYS A 24 7.70 -5.10 -5.27
N LEU A 25 6.70 -4.47 -4.67
CA LEU A 25 5.58 -3.85 -5.37
C LEU A 25 5.66 -2.34 -5.22
N GLY A 26 5.84 -1.64 -6.34
CA GLY A 26 5.69 -0.17 -6.40
C GLY A 26 4.23 0.20 -6.65
N HIS A 27 3.69 1.08 -5.82
CA HIS A 27 2.30 1.54 -5.93
C HIS A 27 2.11 2.90 -5.26
N LEU A 28 0.91 3.50 -5.37
CA LEU A 28 0.62 4.77 -4.70
C LEU A 28 0.52 4.59 -3.18
N GLY A 29 1.04 5.58 -2.45
CA GLY A 29 0.86 5.75 -1.02
C GLY A 29 -0.53 6.27 -0.67
N PRO A 30 -0.87 6.36 0.63
CA PRO A 30 -2.10 7.01 1.07
C PRO A 30 -2.13 8.49 0.67
N VAL A 31 -3.24 8.94 0.09
CA VAL A 31 -3.41 10.33 -0.38
C VAL A 31 -3.64 11.31 0.78
N LEU A 32 -4.26 10.84 1.87
CA LEU A 32 -4.56 11.67 3.02
C LEU A 32 -3.33 11.82 3.93
N GLY A 33 -3.07 13.04 4.39
CA GLY A 33 -2.16 13.30 5.51
C GLY A 33 -2.96 13.45 6.80
N LEU A 34 -2.70 12.60 7.79
CA LEU A 34 -3.28 12.72 9.13
C LEU A 34 -2.16 13.14 10.08
N SER A 35 -2.39 14.18 10.89
CA SER A 35 -1.37 14.78 11.75
C SER A 35 -0.98 13.90 12.94
N GLU A 36 -1.96 13.21 13.53
CA GLU A 36 -1.75 12.39 14.74
C GLU A 36 -1.31 10.97 14.42
N THR A 37 -1.93 10.35 13.41
CA THR A 37 -1.63 8.96 13.04
C THR A 37 -1.52 8.87 11.54
N SER A 38 -0.29 9.03 11.04
CA SER A 38 0.00 8.94 9.62
C SER A 38 -0.54 7.63 9.04
N PRO A 39 -1.37 7.69 7.98
CA PRO A 39 -1.90 6.50 7.36
C PRO A 39 -0.78 5.72 6.68
N ARG A 40 -0.89 4.39 6.69
CA ARG A 40 0.04 3.48 6.00
C ARG A 40 -0.67 2.24 5.50
N TRP A 41 -0.13 1.64 4.45
CA TRP A 41 -0.52 0.30 4.03
C TRP A 41 0.17 -0.73 4.93
N ALA A 42 -0.62 -1.60 5.55
CA ALA A 42 -0.13 -2.54 6.56
C ALA A 42 -0.15 -4.01 6.12
N ARG A 43 -0.90 -4.33 5.06
CA ARG A 43 -1.08 -5.71 4.56
C ARG A 43 -0.77 -5.74 3.07
N PRO A 44 0.42 -6.21 2.67
CA PRO A 44 0.77 -6.31 1.26
C PRO A 44 -0.12 -7.34 0.54
N SER A 45 -0.20 -7.24 -0.78
CA SER A 45 -0.83 -8.25 -1.61
C SER A 45 -0.13 -9.61 -1.43
N VAL A 46 -0.93 -10.65 -1.20
CA VAL A 46 -0.43 -12.02 -1.00
C VAL A 46 -1.07 -12.97 -2.01
N PRO A 47 -0.43 -14.11 -2.33
CA PRO A 47 -1.02 -15.13 -3.19
C PRO A 47 -2.36 -15.65 -2.69
N LEU A 48 -3.11 -16.27 -3.61
CA LEU A 48 -4.34 -16.96 -3.27
C LEU A 48 -4.07 -18.07 -2.24
N GLY A 49 -4.86 -18.11 -1.16
CA GLY A 49 -4.73 -19.11 -0.10
C GLY A 49 -3.58 -18.88 0.89
N HIS A 50 -2.96 -17.70 0.90
CA HIS A 50 -1.80 -17.42 1.78
C HIS A 50 -2.13 -17.32 3.27
N HIS A 51 -3.34 -16.87 3.62
CA HIS A 51 -3.77 -16.77 5.02
C HIS A 51 -4.73 -17.90 5.36
N ASP A 52 -4.64 -18.39 6.60
CA ASP A 52 -5.59 -19.36 7.13
C ASP A 52 -7.03 -18.80 7.04
N PRO A 53 -8.03 -19.64 6.75
CA PRO A 53 -9.43 -19.24 6.62
C PRO A 53 -10.07 -19.03 8.00
N VAL A 54 -9.41 -18.26 8.86
CA VAL A 54 -9.84 -17.94 10.23
C VAL A 54 -10.33 -16.51 10.30
N TRP A 55 -11.48 -16.31 10.94
CA TRP A 55 -11.96 -14.97 11.26
C TRP A 55 -11.24 -14.46 12.50
N PRO A 56 -10.70 -13.24 12.48
CA PRO A 56 -10.15 -12.65 13.69
C PRO A 56 -11.25 -12.55 14.75
N GLU A 57 -10.88 -12.76 16.01
CA GLU A 57 -11.82 -12.63 17.12
C GLU A 57 -12.47 -11.24 17.07
N ARG A 58 -13.80 -11.21 17.24
CA ARG A 58 -14.50 -9.93 17.35
C ARG A 58 -14.06 -9.27 18.66
N SER A 59 -13.43 -8.10 18.56
CA SER A 59 -13.26 -7.23 19.72
C SER A 59 -14.65 -6.95 20.32
N LYS A 60 -14.79 -7.17 21.63
CA LYS A 60 -16.00 -6.82 22.38
C LYS A 60 -16.17 -5.30 22.51
#